data_AF-A0A3N0YVX1-F1
#
_entry.id   AF-A0A3N0YVX1-F1
#
_cell.length_a   1.000
_cell.length_b   1.000
_cell.length_c   1.000
_cell.angle_alpha   90.00
_cell.angle_beta   90.00
_cell.angle_gamma   90.00
#
_symmetry.space_group_name_H-M   'P 1'
#
loop_
_entity.id
_entity.type
_entity.pdbx_description
1 polymer ?
#
loop_
_entity_poly.entity_id
_entity_poly.type
_entity_poly.pdbx_seq_one_letter_code
_entity_poly.pdbx_strand_id
1 'polypeptide(L)'
;MGANTSQVSDLSESQSIRTLIGPDAISENEPFWNQLISFTFTSPTSSADAKLLEEAVIPLAKTLIQNNPRSGNFGALVRVFLSRTKELKISTECQDQLFIWQAHNALFLVRCLLKVFIREMSEEELHLQFSYQERVPGTYDSICEDLLEELVCNLVHLIVEVPLLDITYNILFESVTTLLVLLSYQLFHKEILREGLIYGYLTKGRCLSLTSRLVKTLLYNFIRQEKCPPATHVLQTQSDGGGLLYGLASGVASEYKHTLS
;
A
#
# COMPACT_ATOMS: atom_id res chain seq x y z
N MET A 1 -25.75 6.76 -5.63
CA MET A 1 -25.17 5.79 -6.58
C MET A 1 -24.42 4.76 -5.75
N GLY A 2 -24.77 3.48 -5.89
CA GLY A 2 -24.35 2.43 -4.96
C GLY A 2 -22.87 2.10 -5.09
N ALA A 3 -22.14 2.19 -3.98
CA ALA A 3 -20.83 1.58 -3.88
C ALA A 3 -21.03 0.06 -3.82
N ASN A 4 -20.53 -0.67 -4.81
CA ASN A 4 -20.51 -2.13 -4.77
C ASN A 4 -19.50 -2.54 -3.71
N THR A 5 -19.97 -2.92 -2.52
CA THR A 5 -19.14 -3.55 -1.50
C THR A 5 -18.94 -5.01 -1.90
N SER A 6 -17.74 -5.37 -2.32
CA SER A 6 -17.40 -6.76 -2.61
C SER A 6 -16.94 -7.45 -1.34
N GLN A 7 -17.45 -8.65 -1.07
CA GLN A 7 -16.87 -9.51 -0.03
C GLN A 7 -15.49 -9.98 -0.53
N VAL A 8 -14.59 -10.33 0.39
CA VAL A 8 -13.24 -10.84 0.06
C VAL A 8 -13.31 -12.03 -0.92
N SER A 9 -14.38 -12.82 -0.85
CA SER A 9 -14.67 -13.92 -1.78
C SER A 9 -14.80 -13.48 -3.24
N ASP A 10 -15.22 -12.25 -3.49
CA ASP A 10 -15.60 -11.76 -4.82
C ASP A 10 -14.42 -11.07 -5.54
N LEU A 11 -13.28 -10.91 -4.85
CA LEU A 11 -12.07 -10.26 -5.42
C LEU A 11 -11.59 -10.97 -6.70
N SER A 12 -11.69 -12.30 -6.73
CA SER A 12 -11.29 -13.10 -7.90
C SER A 12 -12.27 -13.00 -9.07
N GLU A 13 -13.51 -12.57 -8.81
CA GLU A 13 -14.56 -12.40 -9.82
C GLU A 13 -14.61 -10.95 -10.34
N SER A 14 -13.97 -10.01 -9.64
CA SER A 14 -13.93 -8.60 -10.03
C SER A 14 -13.23 -8.41 -11.38
N GLN A 15 -13.98 -7.88 -12.36
CA GLN A 15 -13.45 -7.53 -13.67
C GLN A 15 -12.32 -6.51 -13.57
N SER A 16 -12.41 -5.54 -12.66
CA SER A 16 -11.37 -4.52 -12.48
C SER A 16 -10.06 -5.12 -11.97
N ILE A 17 -10.13 -6.09 -11.07
CA ILE A 17 -8.95 -6.81 -10.58
C ILE A 17 -8.36 -7.70 -11.69
N ARG A 18 -9.20 -8.39 -12.46
CA ARG A 18 -8.74 -9.19 -13.62
C ARG A 18 -8.03 -8.34 -14.67
N THR A 19 -8.54 -7.14 -14.93
CA THR A 19 -7.90 -6.17 -15.82
C THR A 19 -6.56 -5.70 -15.25
N LEU A 20 -6.50 -5.35 -13.95
CA LEU A 20 -5.25 -4.92 -13.28
C LEU A 20 -4.14 -5.97 -13.42
N ILE A 21 -4.44 -7.24 -13.15
CA ILE A 21 -3.46 -8.34 -13.19
C ILE A 21 -3.23 -8.90 -14.59
N GLY A 22 -3.89 -8.34 -15.61
CA GLY A 22 -3.84 -8.79 -16.99
C GLY A 22 -2.51 -8.47 -17.71
N PRO A 23 -2.31 -9.06 -18.90
CA PRO A 23 -1.10 -8.88 -19.70
C PRO A 23 -1.06 -7.56 -20.49
N ASP A 24 -2.19 -6.85 -20.57
CA ASP A 24 -2.32 -5.61 -21.32
C ASP A 24 -1.99 -4.42 -20.43
N ALA A 25 -1.22 -3.48 -20.97
CA ALA A 25 -0.83 -2.27 -20.27
C ALA A 25 -2.02 -1.32 -20.09
N ILE A 26 -2.09 -0.69 -18.92
CA ILE A 26 -3.11 0.30 -18.59
C ILE A 26 -2.42 1.66 -18.42
N SER A 27 -2.75 2.61 -19.28
CA SER A 27 -2.22 3.97 -19.14
C SER A 27 -2.73 4.63 -17.86
N GLU A 28 -1.89 5.42 -17.19
CA GLU A 28 -2.22 6.15 -15.96
C GLU A 28 -3.40 7.13 -16.13
N ASN A 29 -3.66 7.56 -17.37
CA ASN A 29 -4.73 8.49 -17.70
C ASN A 29 -6.08 7.78 -17.99
N GLU A 30 -6.12 6.45 -17.97
CA GLU A 30 -7.35 5.69 -18.24
C GLU A 30 -8.40 5.89 -17.13
N PRO A 31 -9.69 6.05 -17.49
CA PRO A 31 -10.79 6.10 -16.51
C PRO A 31 -10.90 4.86 -15.63
N PHE A 32 -10.30 3.74 -16.07
CA PHE A 32 -10.18 2.49 -15.32
C PHE A 32 -9.72 2.72 -13.88
N TRP A 33 -8.72 3.56 -13.65
CA TRP A 33 -8.16 3.77 -12.32
C TRP A 33 -9.18 4.36 -11.36
N ASN A 34 -9.97 5.33 -11.81
CA ASN A 34 -11.03 5.92 -11.01
C ASN A 34 -12.10 4.89 -10.65
N GLN A 35 -12.42 3.96 -11.56
CA GLN A 35 -13.35 2.86 -11.26
C GLN A 35 -12.74 1.90 -10.23
N LEU A 36 -11.49 1.45 -10.44
CA LEU A 36 -10.78 0.52 -9.57
C LEU A 36 -10.65 1.08 -8.14
N ILE A 37 -10.18 2.32 -7.97
CA ILE A 37 -9.94 2.91 -6.66
C ILE A 37 -11.21 3.47 -6.02
N SER A 38 -12.33 3.52 -6.76
CA SER A 38 -13.65 3.80 -6.18
C SER A 38 -14.39 2.53 -5.75
N PHE A 39 -13.76 1.35 -5.83
CA PHE A 39 -14.28 0.17 -5.13
C PHE A 39 -14.04 0.32 -3.63
N THR A 40 -15.03 -0.04 -2.83
CA THR A 40 -14.89 -0.10 -1.38
C THR A 40 -14.17 -1.38 -1.00
N PHE A 41 -12.87 -1.29 -0.70
CA PHE A 41 -12.15 -2.34 -0.01
C PHE A 41 -12.44 -2.20 1.49
N THR A 42 -13.10 -3.20 2.08
CA THR A 42 -13.22 -3.26 3.55
C THR A 42 -11.86 -3.66 4.11
N SER A 43 -11.17 -2.70 4.74
CA SER A 43 -9.96 -3.01 5.49
C SER A 43 -10.30 -4.04 6.58
N PRO A 44 -9.53 -5.12 6.71
CA PRO A 44 -9.84 -6.18 7.66
C PRO A 44 -9.85 -5.63 9.08
N THR A 45 -10.96 -5.86 9.80
CA THR A 45 -11.13 -5.37 11.17
C THR A 45 -10.71 -6.41 12.22
N SER A 46 -10.51 -7.65 11.79
CA SER A 46 -10.04 -8.77 12.61
C SER A 46 -8.86 -9.49 11.96
N SER A 47 -8.12 -10.26 12.75
CA SER A 47 -7.05 -11.13 12.24
C SER A 47 -7.58 -12.22 11.30
N ALA A 48 -8.83 -12.64 11.49
CA ALA A 48 -9.47 -13.62 10.60
C ALA A 48 -9.74 -13.02 9.21
N ASP A 49 -10.29 -11.81 9.15
CA ASP A 49 -10.53 -11.09 7.89
C ASP A 49 -9.22 -10.81 7.15
N ALA A 50 -8.17 -10.44 7.90
CA ALA A 50 -6.85 -10.18 7.32
C ALA A 50 -6.26 -11.43 6.66
N LYS A 51 -6.46 -12.59 7.29
CA LYS A 51 -6.01 -13.88 6.76
C LYS A 51 -6.79 -14.27 5.50
N LEU A 52 -8.12 -14.09 5.49
CA LEU A 52 -8.95 -14.36 4.31
C LEU A 52 -8.55 -13.46 3.14
N LEU A 53 -8.30 -12.18 3.40
CA LEU A 53 -7.84 -11.24 2.38
C LEU A 53 -6.49 -11.68 1.81
N GLU A 54 -5.56 -12.08 2.67
CA GLU A 54 -4.25 -12.56 2.22
C GLU A 54 -4.36 -13.81 1.36
N GLU A 55 -5.15 -14.81 1.78
CA GLU A 55 -5.40 -16.03 1.01
C GLU A 55 -6.00 -15.73 -0.37
N ALA A 56 -6.91 -14.74 -0.47
CA ALA A 56 -7.50 -14.31 -1.73
C ALA A 56 -6.53 -13.53 -2.64
N VAL A 57 -5.64 -12.72 -2.05
CA VAL A 57 -4.71 -11.86 -2.81
C VAL A 57 -3.53 -12.65 -3.37
N ILE A 58 -3.04 -13.69 -2.68
CA ILE A 58 -1.88 -14.50 -3.12
C ILE A 58 -1.97 -14.94 -4.60
N PRO A 59 -3.04 -15.63 -5.06
CA PRO A 59 -3.10 -16.08 -6.46
C PRO A 59 -3.14 -14.89 -7.44
N LEU A 60 -3.85 -13.81 -7.10
CA LEU A 60 -3.96 -12.61 -7.94
C LEU A 60 -2.61 -11.91 -8.10
N ALA A 61 -1.88 -11.75 -6.99
CA ALA A 61 -0.54 -11.17 -6.98
C ALA A 61 0.44 -12.02 -7.80
N LYS A 62 0.39 -13.36 -7.69
CA LYS A 62 1.22 -14.26 -8.50
C LYS A 62 0.97 -14.12 -10.00
N THR A 63 -0.30 -13.97 -10.41
CA THR A 63 -0.63 -13.66 -11.81
C THR A 63 -0.08 -12.30 -12.23
N LEU A 64 -0.19 -11.28 -11.39
CA LEU A 64 0.38 -9.96 -11.68
C LEU A 64 1.90 -10.02 -11.84
N ILE A 65 2.63 -10.71 -10.96
CA ILE A 65 4.10 -10.86 -11.04
C ILE A 65 4.53 -11.39 -12.42
N GLN A 66 3.78 -12.35 -12.98
CA GLN A 66 4.08 -12.95 -14.28
C GLN A 66 3.77 -12.02 -15.45
N ASN A 67 2.70 -11.22 -15.35
CA ASN A 67 2.24 -10.35 -16.43
C ASN A 67 2.85 -8.96 -16.41
N ASN A 68 3.25 -8.45 -15.25
CA ASN A 68 3.74 -7.09 -15.04
C ASN A 68 5.02 -6.75 -15.84
N PRO A 69 5.95 -7.68 -16.13
CA PRO A 69 7.05 -7.42 -17.07
C PRO A 69 6.61 -6.93 -18.45
N ARG A 70 5.39 -7.29 -18.86
CA ARG A 70 4.78 -6.87 -20.12
C ARG A 70 3.83 -5.69 -19.94
N SER A 71 2.98 -5.71 -18.91
CA SER A 71 1.93 -4.71 -18.74
C SER A 71 2.37 -3.45 -18.00
N GLY A 72 3.30 -3.55 -17.05
CA GLY A 72 3.71 -2.43 -16.19
C GLY A 72 2.61 -1.92 -15.25
N ASN A 73 1.52 -2.68 -15.08
CA ASN A 73 0.33 -2.23 -14.35
C ASN A 73 0.58 -1.97 -12.87
N PHE A 74 1.54 -2.65 -12.24
CA PHE A 74 1.92 -2.37 -10.85
C PHE A 74 2.57 -0.98 -10.73
N GLY A 75 3.51 -0.67 -11.63
CA GLY A 75 4.13 0.67 -11.69
C GLY A 75 3.08 1.76 -11.94
N ALA A 76 2.15 1.53 -12.87
CA ALA A 76 1.06 2.45 -13.13
C ALA A 76 0.16 2.68 -11.91
N LEU A 77 -0.19 1.63 -11.16
CA LEU A 77 -0.96 1.74 -9.91
C LEU A 77 -0.23 2.61 -8.87
N VAL A 78 1.08 2.42 -8.71
CA VAL A 78 1.90 3.23 -7.80
C VAL A 78 1.93 4.69 -8.24
N ARG A 79 2.08 4.98 -9.55
CA ARG A 79 2.05 6.36 -10.06
C ARG A 79 0.67 7.02 -9.89
N VAL A 80 -0.42 6.26 -10.05
CA VAL A 80 -1.78 6.73 -9.76
C VAL A 80 -1.92 7.11 -8.28
N PHE A 81 -1.43 6.27 -7.36
CA PHE A 81 -1.38 6.59 -5.94
C PHE A 81 -0.59 7.89 -5.69
N LEU A 82 0.64 7.98 -6.20
CA LEU A 82 1.50 9.16 -6.03
C LEU A 82 0.83 10.43 -6.58
N SER A 83 0.18 10.35 -7.74
CA SER A 83 -0.60 11.44 -8.32
C SER A 83 -1.71 11.93 -7.38
N ARG A 84 -2.48 11.01 -6.79
CA ARG A 84 -3.55 11.34 -5.82
C ARG A 84 -3.00 12.01 -4.55
N THR A 85 -1.79 11.67 -4.12
CA THR A 85 -1.19 12.32 -2.93
C THR A 85 -0.78 13.77 -3.16
N LYS A 86 -0.52 14.21 -4.41
CA LYS A 86 -0.19 15.60 -4.74
C LYS A 86 -1.34 16.57 -4.40
N GLU A 87 -2.58 16.07 -4.45
CA GLU A 87 -3.80 16.83 -4.17
C GLU A 87 -4.26 16.68 -2.70
N LEU A 88 -3.57 15.89 -1.88
CA LEU A 88 -4.03 15.52 -0.55
C LEU A 88 -4.11 16.70 0.42
N LYS A 89 -3.18 17.65 0.30
CA LYS A 89 -3.18 18.88 1.12
C LYS A 89 -4.43 19.72 0.83
N ILE A 90 -4.70 19.97 -0.45
CA ILE A 90 -5.89 20.72 -0.90
C ILE A 90 -7.16 19.97 -0.49
N SER A 91 -7.19 18.65 -0.68
CA SER A 91 -8.33 17.80 -0.29
C SER A 91 -8.61 17.87 1.22
N THR A 92 -7.57 17.94 2.05
CA THR A 92 -7.72 18.09 3.51
C THR A 92 -8.28 19.46 3.88
N GLU A 93 -7.79 20.53 3.26
CA GLU A 93 -8.26 21.90 3.47
C GLU A 93 -9.71 22.08 3.01
N CYS A 94 -10.10 21.45 1.91
CA CYS A 94 -11.46 21.48 1.36
C CYS A 94 -12.41 20.44 1.98
N GLN A 95 -11.93 19.59 2.90
CA GLN A 95 -12.68 18.44 3.44
C GLN A 95 -13.22 17.48 2.35
N ASP A 96 -12.50 17.35 1.24
CA ASP A 96 -12.84 16.43 0.16
C ASP A 96 -12.43 15.00 0.55
N GLN A 97 -13.39 14.29 1.15
CA GLN A 97 -13.20 12.91 1.60
C GLN A 97 -13.02 11.93 0.44
N LEU A 98 -13.54 12.24 -0.75
CA LEU A 98 -13.51 11.31 -1.88
C LEU A 98 -12.08 11.11 -2.38
N PHE A 99 -11.32 12.20 -2.57
CA PHE A 99 -9.93 12.11 -3.02
C PHE A 99 -9.03 11.44 -1.98
N ILE A 100 -9.20 11.76 -0.70
CA ILE A 100 -8.44 11.13 0.39
C ILE A 100 -8.72 9.61 0.42
N TRP A 101 -9.99 9.23 0.25
CA TRP A 101 -10.40 7.84 0.22
C TRP A 101 -9.87 7.10 -1.00
N GLN A 102 -9.88 7.70 -2.19
CA GLN A 102 -9.29 7.11 -3.39
C GLN A 102 -7.78 6.91 -3.25
N ALA A 103 -7.07 7.88 -2.67
CA ALA A 103 -5.64 7.73 -2.36
C ALA A 103 -5.40 6.57 -1.39
N HIS A 104 -6.24 6.44 -0.36
CA HIS A 104 -6.18 5.31 0.57
C HIS A 104 -6.40 3.97 -0.12
N ASN A 105 -7.43 3.84 -0.97
CA ASN A 105 -7.72 2.59 -1.67
C ASN A 105 -6.59 2.19 -2.64
N ALA A 106 -6.01 3.16 -3.34
CA ALA A 106 -4.85 2.91 -4.20
C ALA A 106 -3.67 2.37 -3.38
N LEU A 107 -3.36 3.00 -2.24
CA LEU A 107 -2.28 2.55 -1.36
C LEU A 107 -2.58 1.17 -0.74
N PHE A 108 -3.83 0.91 -0.38
CA PHE A 108 -4.25 -0.38 0.15
C PHE A 108 -4.01 -1.52 -0.85
N LEU A 109 -4.35 -1.30 -2.12
CA LEU A 109 -4.04 -2.25 -3.20
C LEU A 109 -2.53 -2.47 -3.33
N VAL A 110 -1.75 -1.39 -3.35
CA VAL A 110 -0.29 -1.46 -3.39
C VAL A 110 0.25 -2.28 -2.22
N ARG A 111 -0.19 -2.03 -0.98
CA ARG A 111 0.23 -2.80 0.20
C ARG A 111 -0.10 -4.28 0.07
N CYS A 112 -1.32 -4.61 -0.36
CA CYS A 112 -1.76 -6.00 -0.48
C CYS A 112 -0.87 -6.78 -1.46
N LEU A 113 -0.53 -6.16 -2.60
CA LEU A 113 0.38 -6.75 -3.59
C LEU A 113 1.81 -6.85 -3.05
N LEU A 114 2.34 -5.77 -2.45
CA LEU A 114 3.68 -5.74 -1.88
C LEU A 114 3.89 -6.81 -0.81
N LYS A 115 2.89 -7.08 0.03
CA LYS A 115 2.95 -8.12 1.07
C LYS A 115 3.23 -9.50 0.45
N VAL A 116 2.68 -9.79 -0.73
CA VAL A 116 2.98 -11.03 -1.45
C VAL A 116 4.34 -10.94 -2.14
N PHE A 117 4.66 -9.80 -2.77
CA PHE A 117 5.90 -9.66 -3.53
C PHE A 117 7.13 -9.89 -2.65
N ILE A 118 7.21 -9.26 -1.48
CA ILE A 118 8.35 -9.40 -0.56
C ILE A 118 8.58 -10.84 -0.06
N ARG A 119 7.58 -11.71 -0.18
CA ARG A 119 7.67 -13.13 0.20
C ARG A 119 8.12 -14.03 -0.96
N GLU A 120 7.92 -13.60 -2.20
CA GLU A 120 8.02 -14.44 -3.38
C GLU A 120 9.23 -14.10 -4.28
N MET A 121 9.88 -12.96 -4.07
CA MET A 121 10.98 -12.49 -4.94
C MET A 121 12.10 -11.78 -4.16
N SER A 122 13.27 -11.64 -4.78
CA SER A 122 14.40 -10.88 -4.22
C SER A 122 14.15 -9.36 -4.23
N GLU A 123 15.01 -8.58 -3.59
CA GLU A 123 14.87 -7.12 -3.52
C GLU A 123 15.09 -6.48 -4.91
N GLU A 124 15.99 -7.07 -5.70
CA GLU A 124 16.25 -6.68 -7.08
C GLU A 124 15.06 -7.01 -8.00
N GLU A 125 14.47 -8.20 -7.84
CA GLU A 125 13.27 -8.58 -8.59
C GLU A 125 12.08 -7.70 -8.20
N LEU A 126 11.94 -7.37 -6.91
CA LEU A 126 10.95 -6.42 -6.41
C LEU A 126 11.15 -5.05 -7.05
N HIS A 127 12.38 -4.54 -7.08
CA HIS A 127 12.70 -3.26 -7.73
C HIS A 127 12.32 -3.25 -9.21
N LEU A 128 12.59 -4.36 -9.92
CA LEU A 128 12.19 -4.49 -11.33
C LEU A 128 10.67 -4.37 -11.53
N GLN A 129 9.84 -4.87 -10.60
CA GLN A 129 8.38 -4.74 -10.68
C GLN A 129 7.91 -3.28 -10.73
N PHE A 130 8.66 -2.35 -10.16
CA PHE A 130 8.38 -0.90 -10.22
C PHE A 130 8.84 -0.25 -11.52
N SER A 131 9.81 -0.87 -12.22
CA SER A 131 10.44 -0.30 -13.42
C SER A 131 9.71 -0.64 -14.72
N TYR A 132 8.89 -1.70 -14.73
CA TYR A 132 8.22 -2.14 -15.94
C TYR A 132 7.19 -1.10 -16.40
N GLN A 133 7.27 -0.77 -17.68
CA GLN A 133 6.39 0.17 -18.35
C GLN A 133 6.22 -0.22 -19.82
N GLU A 134 5.10 0.14 -20.42
CA GLU A 134 4.90 -0.03 -21.85
C GLU A 134 5.95 0.78 -22.62
N ARG A 135 6.80 0.09 -23.39
CA ARG A 135 7.83 0.73 -24.19
C ARG A 135 7.19 1.37 -25.42
N VAL A 136 6.97 2.68 -25.38
CA VAL A 136 6.57 3.44 -26.57
C VAL A 136 7.78 3.59 -27.49
N PRO A 137 7.74 3.07 -28.74
CA PRO A 137 8.85 3.17 -29.67
C PRO A 137 9.19 4.64 -29.97
N GLY A 138 10.45 5.05 -29.77
CA GLY A 138 10.94 6.38 -30.11
C GLY A 138 11.07 7.37 -28.95
N THR A 139 10.75 6.97 -27.72
CA THR A 139 11.02 7.78 -26.53
C THR A 139 12.45 7.51 -26.07
N TYR A 140 13.33 8.52 -26.09
CA TYR A 140 14.64 8.42 -25.44
C TYR A 140 14.43 8.19 -23.94
N ASP A 141 15.24 7.33 -23.32
CA ASP A 141 15.26 7.09 -21.87
C ASP A 141 15.42 8.43 -21.14
N SER A 142 14.30 9.05 -20.79
CA SER A 142 14.23 9.97 -19.66
C SER A 142 14.82 9.22 -18.47
N ILE A 143 15.63 9.89 -17.66
CA ILE A 143 16.11 9.37 -16.38
C ILE A 143 14.90 8.74 -15.69
N CYS A 144 14.85 7.41 -15.65
CA CYS A 144 13.75 6.70 -15.04
C CYS A 144 13.87 6.98 -13.55
N GLU A 145 13.03 7.88 -13.03
CA GLU A 145 12.98 8.13 -11.59
C GLU A 145 12.71 6.80 -10.88
N ASP A 146 13.47 6.55 -9.81
CA ASP A 146 13.33 5.34 -9.02
C ASP A 146 11.96 5.38 -8.31
N LEU A 147 10.98 4.69 -8.89
CA LEU A 147 9.60 4.71 -8.43
C LEU A 147 9.44 4.07 -7.04
N LEU A 148 10.30 3.10 -6.69
CA LEU A 148 10.30 2.53 -5.34
C LEU A 148 10.83 3.55 -4.33
N GLU A 149 11.91 4.28 -4.66
CA GLU A 149 12.38 5.38 -3.80
C GLU A 149 11.30 6.46 -3.66
N GLU A 150 10.61 6.83 -4.76
CA GLU A 150 9.55 7.83 -4.73
C GLU A 150 8.38 7.39 -3.84
N LEU A 151 7.95 6.12 -3.94
CA LEU A 151 6.95 5.54 -3.05
C LEU A 151 7.40 5.63 -1.58
N VAL A 152 8.62 5.17 -1.25
CA VAL A 152 9.13 5.20 0.13
C VAL A 152 9.17 6.62 0.66
N CYS A 153 9.70 7.58 -0.09
CA CYS A 153 9.75 8.96 0.36
C CYS A 153 8.35 9.59 0.47
N ASN A 154 7.41 9.24 -0.40
CA ASN A 154 6.03 9.69 -0.27
C ASN A 154 5.37 9.15 1.00
N LEU A 155 5.55 7.86 1.34
CA LEU A 155 5.05 7.29 2.59
C LEU A 155 5.61 8.02 3.82
N VAL A 156 6.92 8.28 3.84
CA VAL A 156 7.56 9.05 4.93
C VAL A 156 7.00 10.47 5.00
N HIS A 157 6.84 11.14 3.85
CA HIS A 157 6.28 12.48 3.78
C HIS A 157 4.83 12.52 4.28
N LEU A 158 3.98 11.56 3.89
CA LEU A 158 2.61 11.44 4.40
C LEU A 158 2.60 11.34 5.93
N ILE A 159 3.40 10.43 6.51
CA ILE A 159 3.45 10.21 7.95
C ILE A 159 3.91 11.46 8.72
N VAL A 160 4.85 12.22 8.15
CA VAL A 160 5.51 13.34 8.83
C VAL A 160 4.82 14.69 8.63
N GLU A 161 4.21 14.92 7.46
CA GLU A 161 3.69 16.23 7.06
C GLU A 161 2.17 16.32 7.10
N VAL A 162 1.46 15.19 6.95
CA VAL A 162 -0.01 15.21 6.98
C VAL A 162 -0.48 15.16 8.43
N PRO A 163 -1.31 16.12 8.87
CA PRO A 163 -1.83 16.11 10.23
C PRO A 163 -2.72 14.89 10.45
N LEU A 164 -2.61 14.30 11.64
CA LEU A 164 -3.49 13.22 12.08
C LEU A 164 -4.87 13.79 12.45
N LEU A 165 -5.84 13.58 11.57
CA LEU A 165 -7.23 13.99 11.68
C LEU A 165 -8.14 12.80 11.36
N ASP A 166 -9.42 12.86 11.71
CA ASP A 166 -10.38 11.77 11.43
C ASP A 166 -10.45 11.42 9.93
N ILE A 167 -10.38 12.42 9.06
CA ILE A 167 -10.44 12.22 7.60
C ILE A 167 -9.13 11.68 7.01
N THR A 168 -7.98 11.94 7.64
CA THR A 168 -6.66 11.50 7.18
C THR A 168 -6.17 10.24 7.88
N TYR A 169 -6.87 9.79 8.93
CA TYR A 169 -6.48 8.65 9.74
C TYR A 169 -6.20 7.39 8.91
N ASN A 170 -7.13 7.03 8.01
CA ASN A 170 -7.01 5.80 7.21
C ASN A 170 -5.81 5.83 6.26
N ILE A 171 -5.56 6.96 5.57
CA ILE A 171 -4.40 7.06 4.67
C ILE A 171 -3.08 7.06 5.45
N LEU A 172 -3.03 7.69 6.62
CA LEU A 172 -1.84 7.71 7.48
C LEU A 172 -1.55 6.32 8.07
N PHE A 173 -2.59 5.63 8.55
CA PHE A 173 -2.48 4.26 9.03
C PHE A 173 -2.00 3.31 7.94
N GLU A 174 -2.57 3.43 6.74
CA GLU A 174 -2.17 2.64 5.58
C GLU A 174 -0.72 2.95 5.17
N SER A 175 -0.28 4.20 5.29
CA SER A 175 1.10 4.62 5.01
C SER A 175 2.10 3.97 5.97
N VAL A 176 1.82 3.99 7.27
CA VAL A 176 2.64 3.32 8.28
C VAL A 176 2.69 1.81 8.00
N THR A 177 1.54 1.20 7.73
CA THR A 177 1.44 -0.25 7.50
C THR A 177 2.19 -0.67 6.23
N THR A 178 2.11 0.12 5.15
CA THR A 178 2.85 -0.14 3.91
C THR A 178 4.35 -0.03 4.11
N LEU A 179 4.80 0.99 4.86
CA LEU A 179 6.21 1.15 5.20
C LEU A 179 6.72 -0.03 6.05
N LEU A 180 5.90 -0.51 6.99
CA LEU A 180 6.21 -1.71 7.77
C LEU A 180 6.32 -2.97 6.90
N VAL A 181 5.43 -3.14 5.91
CA VAL A 181 5.51 -4.25 4.95
C VAL A 181 6.84 -4.20 4.19
N LEU A 182 7.22 -3.05 3.64
CA LEU A 182 8.51 -2.89 2.96
C LEU A 182 9.70 -3.19 3.87
N LEU A 183 9.71 -2.67 5.10
CA LEU A 183 10.79 -2.90 6.06
C LEU A 183 10.84 -4.35 6.59
N SER A 184 9.71 -5.06 6.55
CA SER A 184 9.65 -6.47 6.94
C SER A 184 10.39 -7.39 5.98
N TYR A 185 10.83 -6.92 4.81
CA TYR A 185 11.66 -7.67 3.88
C TYR A 185 12.90 -8.30 4.54
N GLN A 186 13.50 -7.59 5.50
CA GLN A 186 14.61 -8.08 6.33
C GLN A 186 14.29 -9.39 7.08
N LEU A 187 13.03 -9.61 7.46
CA LEU A 187 12.62 -10.78 8.23
C LEU A 187 12.67 -12.08 7.43
N PHE A 188 12.72 -12.00 6.10
CA PHE A 188 12.89 -13.15 5.21
C PHE A 188 14.37 -13.53 4.98
N HIS A 189 15.29 -12.76 5.56
CA HIS A 189 16.74 -12.94 5.40
C HIS A 189 17.38 -13.37 6.71
N LYS A 190 18.25 -14.39 6.64
CA LYS A 190 19.01 -14.87 7.81
C LYS A 190 20.07 -13.87 8.27
N GLU A 191 20.59 -13.07 7.34
CA GLU A 191 21.61 -12.06 7.59
C GLU A 191 21.02 -10.65 7.54
N ILE A 192 21.65 -9.72 8.26
CA ILE A 192 21.23 -8.31 8.27
C ILE A 192 21.59 -7.68 6.92
N LEU A 193 20.58 -7.25 6.17
CA LEU A 193 20.68 -6.49 4.92
C LEU A 193 21.11 -5.05 5.22
N ARG A 194 22.39 -4.85 5.52
CA ARG A 194 22.95 -3.50 5.81
C ARG A 194 22.95 -2.58 4.58
N GLU A 195 22.86 -3.15 3.39
CA GLU A 195 22.92 -2.45 2.11
C GLU A 195 21.67 -2.67 1.25
N GLY A 196 20.57 -3.17 1.84
CA GLY A 196 19.32 -3.36 1.11
C GLY A 196 18.77 -2.04 0.56
N LEU A 197 18.13 -2.09 -0.61
CA LEU A 197 17.59 -0.92 -1.33
C LEU A 197 16.61 -0.13 -0.46
N ILE A 198 15.64 -0.81 0.16
CA ILE A 198 14.57 -0.20 0.98
C ILE A 198 15.18 0.53 2.18
N TYR A 199 16.14 -0.11 2.87
CA TYR A 199 16.86 0.52 3.97
C TYR A 199 17.74 1.68 3.49
N GLY A 200 18.34 1.52 2.31
CA GLY A 200 19.10 2.55 1.61
C GLY A 200 18.29 3.83 1.42
N TYR A 201 17.04 3.75 0.97
CA TYR A 201 16.19 4.93 0.76
C TYR A 201 15.86 5.70 2.05
N LEU A 202 15.83 5.04 3.21
CA LEU A 202 15.57 5.70 4.50
C LEU A 202 16.82 6.31 5.14
N THR A 203 17.99 5.74 4.84
CA THR A 203 19.27 6.12 5.46
C THR A 203 20.19 6.92 4.55
N LYS A 204 19.89 6.93 3.25
CA LYS A 204 20.58 7.66 2.18
C LYS A 204 19.51 8.26 1.26
N GLY A 205 19.87 9.27 0.47
CA GLY A 205 18.96 9.83 -0.53
C GLY A 205 17.91 10.80 0.02
N ARG A 206 16.75 10.88 -0.67
CA ARG A 206 15.75 11.95 -0.48
C ARG A 206 15.07 11.91 0.88
N CYS A 207 14.87 10.74 1.46
CA CYS A 207 14.11 10.61 2.71
C CYS A 207 14.95 10.93 3.97
N LEU A 208 16.28 11.03 3.87
CA LEU A 208 17.19 11.18 5.01
C LEU A 208 16.87 12.40 5.89
N SER A 209 16.47 13.51 5.27
CA SER A 209 16.09 14.75 5.98
C SER A 209 14.82 14.59 6.82
N LEU A 210 13.98 13.62 6.49
CA LEU A 210 12.71 13.34 7.16
C LEU A 210 12.82 12.22 8.20
N THR A 211 13.86 11.38 8.16
CA THR A 211 13.97 10.18 9.02
C THR A 211 13.93 10.50 10.52
N SER A 212 14.57 11.59 10.97
CA SER A 212 14.51 12.00 12.39
C SER A 212 13.10 12.44 12.81
N ARG A 213 12.39 13.12 11.90
CA ARG A 213 10.98 13.53 12.10
C ARG A 213 10.04 12.34 12.04
N LEU A 214 10.30 11.35 11.19
CA LEU A 214 9.56 10.10 11.12
C LEU A 214 9.62 9.38 12.47
N VAL A 215 10.82 9.16 13.01
CA VAL A 215 11.00 8.53 14.32
C VAL A 215 10.28 9.31 15.41
N LYS A 216 10.46 10.65 15.44
CA LYS A 216 9.76 11.52 16.41
C LYS A 216 8.24 11.37 16.32
N THR A 217 7.68 11.38 15.10
CA THR A 217 6.23 11.34 14.86
C THR A 217 5.65 10.00 15.27
N LEU A 218 6.30 8.89 14.89
CA LEU A 218 5.89 7.55 15.28
C LEU A 218 5.95 7.34 16.80
N LEU A 219 7.03 7.77 17.46
CA LEU A 219 7.15 7.71 18.92
C LEU A 219 6.08 8.57 19.61
N TYR A 220 5.82 9.77 19.09
CA TYR A 220 4.79 10.65 19.63
C TYR A 220 3.40 10.00 19.55
N ASN A 221 3.06 9.41 18.40
CA ASN A 221 1.80 8.69 18.21
C ASN A 221 1.69 7.46 19.12
N PHE A 222 2.79 6.72 19.28
CA PHE A 222 2.87 5.57 20.19
C PHE A 222 2.66 5.97 21.65
N ILE A 223 3.22 7.11 22.09
CA ILE A 223 3.06 7.61 23.46
C ILE A 223 1.62 8.09 23.70
N ARG A 224 1.02 8.79 22.73
CA ARG A 224 -0.32 9.36 22.91
C ARG A 224 -1.43 8.32 22.87
N GLN A 225 -1.23 7.23 22.13
CA GLN A 225 -2.22 6.15 21.97
C GLN A 225 -3.63 6.71 21.72
N GLU A 226 -3.73 7.70 20.84
CA GLU A 226 -5.02 8.29 20.50
C GLU A 226 -5.96 7.18 20.03
N LYS A 227 -7.20 7.23 20.53
CA LYS A 227 -8.20 6.24 20.13
C LYS A 227 -8.41 6.37 18.62
N CYS A 228 -8.57 5.23 17.96
CA CYS A 228 -9.05 5.19 16.59
C CYS A 228 -10.32 6.06 16.51
N PRO A 229 -10.43 6.97 15.53
CA PRO A 229 -11.65 7.72 15.30
C PRO A 229 -12.86 6.77 15.29
N PRO A 230 -14.01 7.15 15.90
CA PRO A 230 -15.22 6.36 15.76
C PRO A 230 -15.45 6.15 14.27
N ALA A 231 -15.63 4.89 13.86
CA ALA A 231 -15.69 4.51 12.45
C ALA A 231 -16.52 5.56 11.70
N THR A 232 -15.85 6.34 10.85
CA THR A 232 -16.38 7.60 10.32
C THR A 232 -17.47 7.30 9.32
N HIS A 233 -18.61 6.72 9.72
CA HIS A 233 -19.80 6.35 8.93
C HIS A 233 -19.58 5.62 7.56
N VAL A 234 -18.34 5.32 7.16
CA VAL A 234 -18.00 4.76 5.86
C VAL A 234 -17.57 3.29 5.99
N LEU A 235 -17.23 2.82 7.19
CA LEU A 235 -16.58 1.51 7.39
C LEU A 235 -17.15 0.64 8.53
N GLN A 236 -18.36 0.88 9.04
CA GLN A 236 -19.01 -0.11 9.93
C GLN A 236 -20.45 -0.41 9.56
N THR A 237 -20.68 -1.65 9.12
CA THR A 237 -21.75 -2.48 9.67
C THR A 237 -21.36 -2.89 11.10
N GLN A 238 -22.34 -2.80 12.00
CA GLN A 238 -22.19 -3.04 13.44
C GLN A 238 -21.61 -4.44 13.74
N SER A 239 -20.52 -4.52 14.50
CA SER A 239 -20.36 -5.57 15.52
C SER A 239 -19.39 -5.09 16.61
N ASP A 240 -19.81 -5.34 17.85
CA ASP A 240 -19.21 -4.89 19.09
C ASP A 240 -17.81 -5.50 19.33
N GLY A 241 -16.90 -4.67 19.87
CA GLY A 241 -15.92 -5.11 20.87
C GLY A 241 -14.64 -5.81 20.40
N GLY A 242 -13.54 -5.07 20.27
CA GLY A 242 -12.19 -5.64 20.30
C GLY A 242 -11.11 -4.67 19.81
N GLY A 243 -10.18 -4.26 20.68
CA GLY A 243 -9.13 -3.28 20.37
C GLY A 243 -8.17 -3.75 19.27
N LEU A 244 -8.14 -3.00 18.16
CA LEU A 244 -7.32 -3.16 16.95
C LEU A 244 -5.81 -3.33 17.20
N LEU A 245 -5.28 -2.71 18.27
CA LEU A 245 -3.84 -2.74 18.57
C LEU A 245 -3.34 -4.08 19.11
N TYR A 246 -4.21 -4.91 19.70
CA TYR A 246 -3.80 -6.24 20.19
C TYR A 246 -3.77 -7.28 19.05
N GLY A 247 -4.56 -7.06 17.99
CA GLY A 247 -4.65 -7.96 16.83
C GLY A 247 -3.43 -7.86 15.89
N LEU A 248 -2.89 -6.65 15.68
CA LEU A 248 -1.73 -6.45 14.80
C LEU A 248 -0.44 -7.07 15.37
N ALA A 249 -0.21 -6.96 16.69
CA ALA A 249 0.92 -7.61 17.35
C ALA A 249 0.78 -9.16 17.34
N SER A 250 -0.46 -9.68 17.43
CA SER A 250 -0.72 -11.12 17.36
C SER A 250 -0.61 -11.69 15.95
N GLY A 251 -1.00 -10.93 14.90
CA GLY A 251 -0.90 -11.37 13.51
C GLY A 251 0.55 -11.57 13.09
N VAL A 252 1.40 -10.59 13.38
CA VAL A 252 2.84 -10.66 13.15
C VAL A 252 3.45 -11.82 13.95
N ALA A 253 3.03 -12.06 15.20
CA ALA A 253 3.55 -13.16 16.02
C ALA A 253 3.03 -14.56 15.61
N SER A 254 1.84 -14.66 15.00
CA SER A 254 1.22 -15.95 14.67
C SER A 254 1.79 -16.63 13.42
N GLU A 255 2.33 -15.88 12.46
CA GLU A 255 3.03 -16.44 11.29
C GLU A 255 4.36 -17.11 11.66
N TYR A 256 4.95 -16.80 12.82
CA TYR A 256 6.24 -17.40 13.25
C TYR A 256 6.15 -18.83 13.79
N LYS A 257 4.96 -19.39 13.98
CA LYS A 257 4.82 -20.79 14.43
C LYS A 257 4.80 -21.82 13.30
N HIS A 258 4.71 -21.41 12.03
CA HIS A 258 4.58 -22.35 10.91
C HIS A 258 5.83 -22.50 10.02
N THR A 259 6.93 -21.80 10.31
CA THR A 259 8.19 -21.88 9.54
C THR A 259 9.35 -22.53 10.30
N LEU A 260 9.08 -23.16 11.44
CA LEU A 260 10.05 -23.93 12.24
C LEU A 260 9.59 -25.37 12.49
N SER A 261 8.97 -26.01 11.49
CA SER A 261 8.82 -27.47 11.44
C SER A 261 9.26 -28.01 10.09
#